data_AF-A0A0G1NBL7-F1
#
_entry.id   AF-A0A0G1NBL7-F1
#
_cell.length_a   1.000
_cell.length_b   1.000
_cell.length_c   1.000
_cell.angle_alpha   90.00
_cell.angle_beta   90.00
_cell.angle_gamma   90.00
#
_symmetry.space_group_name_H-M   'P 1'
#
loop_
_entity.id
_entity.type
_entity.pdbx_description
1 polymer ?
#
loop_
_entity_poly.entity_id
_entity_poly.type
_entity_poly.pdbx_seq_one_letter_code
_entity_poly.pdbx_strand_id
1 'polypeptide(L)'
;IYVEIASRKVKLIPQLKLLDGLIIGTAQAIALLLVRSFYALKDTRTPVIVSILSVSLNVTLSFYFVQNLHLEVWGLGASYAISSNFAFLLLLYFLHHKVGGFNLNDLFMPTLKMLLAAVVAAVALYIPIKALDQLVFDTTHTINLILLTGIASIFGLGVYLLLVWLLKVRELETFGQLIRRIYKFKFELKSEEIVQHPDTV
;
A
#
# COMPACT_ATOMS: atom_id res chain seq x y z
N ILE A 1 -22.41 -27.97 13.67
CA ILE A 1 -21.20 -27.46 14.38
C ILE A 1 -19.93 -27.68 13.57
N TYR A 2 -19.42 -28.91 13.37
CA TYR A 2 -18.17 -29.15 12.61
C TYR A 2 -18.19 -28.65 11.16
N VAL A 3 -19.28 -28.90 10.42
CA VAL A 3 -19.46 -28.43 9.03
C VAL A 3 -19.51 -26.90 8.94
N GLU A 4 -20.05 -26.25 9.97
CA GLU A 4 -20.19 -24.79 10.04
C GLU A 4 -18.87 -24.11 10.41
N ILE A 5 -18.06 -24.75 11.26
CA ILE A 5 -16.69 -24.32 11.57
C ILE A 5 -15.78 -24.49 10.34
N ALA A 6 -15.91 -25.59 9.60
CA ALA A 6 -15.17 -25.83 8.36
C ALA A 6 -15.54 -24.81 7.27
N SER A 7 -16.84 -24.54 7.09
CA SER A 7 -17.36 -23.52 6.17
C SER A 7 -16.85 -22.11 6.53
N ARG A 8 -16.87 -21.73 7.81
CA ARG A 8 -16.28 -20.45 8.27
C ARG A 8 -14.78 -20.39 8.02
N LYS A 9 -14.01 -21.44 8.30
CA LYS A 9 -12.57 -21.48 8.01
C LYS A 9 -12.30 -21.28 6.52
N VAL A 10 -13.01 -21.99 5.64
CA VAL A 10 -12.84 -21.86 4.17
C VAL A 10 -13.14 -20.45 3.67
N LYS A 11 -14.11 -19.74 4.26
CA LYS A 11 -14.39 -18.33 3.94
C LYS A 11 -13.42 -17.32 4.58
N LEU A 12 -12.87 -17.60 5.76
CA LEU A 12 -11.90 -16.73 6.43
C LEU A 12 -10.48 -16.82 5.84
N ILE A 13 -10.11 -17.97 5.28
CA ILE A 13 -8.77 -18.23 4.70
C ILE A 13 -8.41 -17.24 3.56
N PRO A 14 -9.28 -16.92 2.60
CA PRO A 14 -8.97 -15.88 1.61
C PRO A 14 -8.86 -14.49 2.23
N GLN A 15 -9.71 -14.17 3.20
CA GLN A 15 -9.77 -12.84 3.81
C GLN A 15 -8.54 -12.54 4.69
N LEU A 16 -8.06 -13.53 5.43
CA LEU A 16 -6.87 -13.38 6.26
C LEU A 16 -5.60 -13.22 5.40
N LYS A 17 -5.49 -13.90 4.25
CA LYS A 17 -4.40 -13.69 3.27
C LYS A 17 -4.40 -12.29 2.67
N LEU A 18 -5.57 -11.73 2.40
CA LEU A 18 -5.71 -10.36 1.90
C LEU A 18 -5.27 -9.33 2.95
N LEU A 19 -5.60 -9.58 4.22
CA LEU A 19 -5.15 -8.74 5.33
C LEU A 19 -3.63 -8.76 5.48
N ASP A 20 -3.01 -9.95 5.43
CA ASP A 20 -1.55 -10.10 5.47
C ASP A 20 -0.89 -9.35 4.30
N GLY A 21 -1.42 -9.52 3.08
CA GLY A 21 -0.91 -8.83 1.89
C GLY A 21 -0.95 -7.30 2.00
N LEU A 22 -2.01 -6.74 2.58
CA LEU A 22 -2.14 -5.30 2.79
C LEU A 22 -1.14 -4.77 3.84
N ILE A 23 -1.00 -5.48 4.95
CA ILE A 23 -0.06 -5.12 6.04
C ILE A 23 1.39 -5.21 5.54
N ILE A 24 1.72 -6.28 4.81
CA ILE A 24 3.04 -6.47 4.22
C ILE A 24 3.33 -5.39 3.18
N GLY A 25 2.41 -5.14 2.24
CA GLY A 25 2.62 -4.21 1.14
C GLY A 25 2.85 -2.77 1.62
N THR A 26 2.09 -2.33 2.63
CA THR A 26 2.25 -0.99 3.21
C THR A 26 3.59 -0.82 3.92
N ALA A 27 3.99 -1.78 4.76
CA ALA A 27 5.28 -1.75 5.44
C ALA A 27 6.46 -1.77 4.45
N GLN A 28 6.38 -2.60 3.40
CA GLN A 28 7.43 -2.71 2.38
C GLN A 28 7.57 -1.44 1.55
N ALA A 29 6.45 -0.82 1.14
CA ALA A 29 6.47 0.43 0.38
C ALA A 29 7.16 1.55 1.16
N ILE A 30 6.88 1.67 2.46
CA ILE A 30 7.48 2.69 3.31
C ILE A 30 8.95 2.36 3.58
N ALA A 31 9.29 1.10 3.86
CA ALA A 31 10.67 0.68 4.06
C ALA A 31 11.57 1.03 2.86
N LEU A 32 11.10 0.82 1.63
CA LEU A 32 11.82 1.20 0.40
C LEU A 32 12.10 2.71 0.33
N LEU A 33 11.14 3.55 0.74
CA LEU A 33 11.34 4.99 0.81
C LEU A 33 12.36 5.37 1.90
N LEU A 34 12.26 4.77 3.08
CA LEU A 34 13.19 5.01 4.20
C LEU A 34 14.63 4.64 3.81
N VAL A 35 14.83 3.50 3.15
CA VAL A 35 16.16 3.08 2.66
C VAL A 35 16.75 4.13 1.71
N ARG A 36 15.94 4.67 0.79
CA ARG A 36 16.38 5.75 -0.12
C ARG A 36 16.72 7.04 0.64
N SER A 37 15.97 7.36 1.70
CA SER A 37 16.28 8.51 2.57
C SER A 37 17.65 8.34 3.25
N PHE A 38 17.98 7.14 3.76
CA PHE A 38 19.30 6.87 4.32
C PHE A 38 20.42 7.00 3.29
N TYR A 39 20.21 6.54 2.05
CA TYR A 39 21.18 6.72 0.97
C TYR A 39 21.41 8.21 0.62
N ALA A 40 20.35 9.02 0.61
CA ALA A 40 20.48 10.47 0.44
C ALA A 40 21.27 11.13 1.58
N LEU A 41 21.16 10.60 2.80
CA LEU A 41 21.94 11.02 3.98
C LEU A 41 23.35 10.41 4.03
N LYS A 42 23.81 9.76 2.94
CA LYS A 42 25.10 9.04 2.86
C LYS A 42 25.28 7.98 3.95
N ASP A 43 24.18 7.39 4.43
CA ASP A 43 24.17 6.24 5.33
C ASP A 43 23.77 4.97 4.60
N THR A 44 24.71 4.08 4.37
CA THR A 44 24.44 2.76 3.78
C THR A 44 24.45 1.64 4.80
N ARG A 45 24.95 1.89 6.01
CA ARG A 45 25.13 0.84 7.03
C ARG A 45 23.82 0.54 7.74
N THR A 46 23.09 1.58 8.13
CA THR A 46 21.82 1.42 8.87
C THR A 46 20.80 0.56 8.10
N PRO A 47 20.50 0.85 6.81
CA PRO A 47 19.59 0.02 6.02
C PRO A 47 19.98 -1.46 5.91
N VAL A 48 21.28 -1.73 5.77
CA VAL A 48 21.79 -3.10 5.60
C VAL A 48 21.66 -3.88 6.91
N ILE A 49 22.03 -3.27 8.04
CA ILE A 49 21.91 -3.91 9.36
C ILE A 49 20.45 -4.25 9.66
N VAL A 50 19.53 -3.31 9.41
CA VAL A 50 18.09 -3.56 9.63
C VAL A 50 17.57 -4.66 8.71
N SER A 51 18.01 -4.70 7.45
CA SER A 51 17.62 -5.77 6.51
C SER A 51 18.10 -7.14 6.97
N ILE A 52 19.36 -7.25 7.43
CA ILE A 52 19.90 -8.51 7.97
C ILE A 52 19.09 -8.95 9.20
N LEU A 53 18.85 -8.04 10.16
CA LEU A 53 18.05 -8.34 11.36
C LEU A 53 16.64 -8.80 11.01
N SER A 54 15.98 -8.13 10.06
CA SER A 54 14.63 -8.49 9.61
C SER A 54 14.58 -9.86 8.94
N VAL A 55 15.55 -10.18 8.08
CA VAL A 55 15.64 -11.48 7.41
C VAL A 55 15.92 -12.58 8.43
N SER A 56 16.87 -12.36 9.35
CA SER A 56 17.13 -13.31 10.44
C SER A 56 15.88 -13.55 11.28
N LEU A 57 15.18 -12.48 11.70
CA LEU A 57 13.92 -12.59 12.43
C LEU A 57 12.87 -13.37 11.63
N ASN A 58 12.77 -13.13 10.32
CA ASN A 58 11.82 -13.81 9.46
C ASN A 58 12.09 -15.30 9.39
N VAL A 59 13.34 -15.71 9.21
CA VAL A 59 13.74 -17.12 9.15
C VAL A 59 13.48 -17.82 10.48
N THR A 60 13.83 -17.18 11.61
CA THR A 60 13.59 -17.74 12.95
C THR A 60 12.10 -17.93 13.23
N LEU A 61 11.27 -16.91 12.96
CA LEU A 61 9.82 -17.00 13.14
C LEU A 61 9.19 -18.01 12.18
N SER A 62 9.66 -18.05 10.93
CA SER A 62 9.15 -19.00 9.93
C SER A 62 9.37 -20.44 10.39
N PHE A 63 10.57 -20.74 10.88
CA PHE A 63 10.88 -22.06 11.41
C PHE A 63 10.04 -22.38 12.65
N TYR A 64 9.89 -21.44 13.57
CA TYR A 64 9.08 -21.61 14.78
C TYR A 64 7.59 -21.85 14.48
N PHE A 65 7.00 -21.08 13.55
CA PHE A 65 5.58 -21.23 13.19
C PHE A 65 5.30 -22.52 12.40
N VAL A 66 6.25 -22.97 11.58
CA VAL A 66 6.11 -24.21 10.84
C VAL A 66 6.30 -25.43 11.75
N GLN A 67 7.34 -25.46 12.58
CA GLN A 67 7.67 -26.64 13.39
C GLN A 67 6.84 -26.78 14.67
N ASN A 68 6.64 -25.69 15.41
CA ASN A 68 5.96 -25.77 16.72
C ASN A 68 4.43 -25.65 16.56
N LEU A 69 3.98 -24.72 15.72
CA LEU A 69 2.56 -24.37 15.59
C LEU A 69 1.84 -25.09 14.44
N HIS A 70 2.57 -25.82 13.58
CA HIS A 70 2.02 -26.56 12.44
C HIS A 70 1.14 -25.68 11.52
N LEU A 71 1.48 -24.39 11.40
CA LEU A 71 0.71 -23.41 10.63
C LEU A 71 1.04 -23.43 9.12
N GLU A 72 1.88 -24.37 8.67
CA GLU A 72 2.32 -24.55 7.27
C GLU A 72 2.53 -23.21 6.52
N VAL A 73 1.73 -22.94 5.50
CA VAL A 73 1.81 -21.76 4.62
C VAL A 73 1.46 -20.46 5.37
N TRP A 74 0.58 -20.52 6.37
CA TRP A 74 0.17 -19.36 7.15
C TRP A 74 1.28 -18.83 8.05
N GLY A 75 2.06 -19.76 8.61
CA GLY A 75 3.21 -19.41 9.42
C GLY A 75 4.23 -18.56 8.65
N LEU A 76 4.43 -18.86 7.36
CA LEU A 76 5.35 -18.10 6.52
C LEU A 76 4.86 -16.66 6.28
N GLY A 77 3.58 -16.50 5.95
CA GLY A 77 2.95 -15.18 5.75
C GLY A 77 3.00 -14.30 7.01
N ALA A 78 2.62 -14.87 8.15
CA ALA A 78 2.65 -14.17 9.44
C ALA A 78 4.08 -13.77 9.84
N SER A 79 5.05 -14.67 9.66
CA SER A 79 6.47 -14.38 9.92
C SER A 79 6.97 -13.22 9.05
N TYR A 80 6.55 -13.16 7.79
CA TYR A 80 6.94 -12.08 6.88
C TYR A 80 6.28 -10.74 7.24
N ALA A 81 5.01 -10.76 7.62
CA ALA A 81 4.31 -9.58 8.12
C ALA A 81 5.00 -9.02 9.38
N ILE A 82 5.34 -9.87 10.35
CA ILE A 82 6.00 -9.42 11.59
C ILE A 82 7.38 -8.83 11.29
N SER A 83 8.20 -9.53 10.50
CA SER A 83 9.54 -9.05 10.16
C SER A 83 9.55 -7.77 9.34
N SER A 84 8.64 -7.63 8.37
CA SER A 84 8.53 -6.41 7.56
C SER A 84 8.10 -5.19 8.39
N ASN A 85 7.16 -5.37 9.33
CA ASN A 85 6.78 -4.33 10.28
C ASN A 85 7.93 -3.96 11.22
N PHE A 86 8.66 -4.97 11.72
CA PHE A 86 9.84 -4.76 12.53
C PHE A 86 10.90 -3.94 11.79
N ALA A 87 11.19 -4.28 10.53
CA ALA A 87 12.13 -3.54 9.69
C ALA A 87 11.70 -2.09 9.47
N PHE A 88 10.42 -1.88 9.13
CA PHE A 88 9.84 -0.57 8.94
C PHE A 88 9.97 0.30 10.19
N LEU A 89 9.56 -0.21 11.36
CA LEU A 89 9.62 0.52 12.63
C LEU A 89 11.06 0.87 13.01
N LEU A 90 12.00 -0.06 12.82
CA LEU A 90 13.40 0.14 13.15
C LEU A 90 14.05 1.18 12.23
N LEU A 91 13.78 1.13 10.93
CA LEU A 91 14.23 2.16 9.98
C LEU A 91 13.65 3.53 10.32
N LEU A 92 12.36 3.60 10.66
CA LEU A 92 11.69 4.84 11.01
C LEU A 92 12.31 5.45 12.27
N TYR A 93 12.57 4.63 13.29
CA TYR A 93 13.24 5.03 14.53
C TYR A 93 14.64 5.59 14.27
N PHE A 94 15.48 4.86 13.55
CA PHE A 94 16.83 5.32 13.24
C PHE A 94 16.83 6.59 12.39
N LEU A 95 15.88 6.72 11.45
CA LEU A 95 15.78 7.90 10.61
C LEU A 95 15.34 9.12 11.42
N HIS A 96 14.37 8.95 12.32
CA HIS A 96 13.94 9.99 13.25
C HIS A 96 15.12 10.53 14.06
N HIS A 97 15.93 9.64 14.63
CA HIS A 97 17.11 10.05 15.38
C HIS A 97 18.15 10.74 14.49
N LYS A 98 18.38 10.23 13.27
CA LYS A 98 19.42 10.74 12.38
C LYS A 98 19.12 12.10 11.77
N VAL A 99 17.84 12.40 11.53
CA VAL A 99 17.40 13.69 10.95
C VAL A 99 17.16 14.76 12.03
N GLY A 100 17.38 14.43 13.32
CA GLY A 100 17.22 15.37 14.44
C GLY A 100 15.78 15.50 14.94
N GLY A 101 14.93 14.52 14.63
CA GLY A 101 13.52 14.48 15.00
C GLY A 101 12.59 14.91 13.88
N PHE A 102 11.45 14.22 13.79
CA PHE A 102 10.32 14.60 12.93
C PHE A 102 9.21 15.16 13.80
N ASN A 103 8.44 16.11 13.27
CA ASN A 103 7.19 16.45 13.89
C ASN A 103 6.20 15.30 13.68
N LEU A 104 6.04 14.45 14.70
CA LEU A 104 5.17 13.27 14.63
C LEU A 104 3.72 13.64 14.32
N ASN A 105 3.27 14.83 14.70
CA ASN A 105 1.93 15.33 14.36
C ASN A 105 1.75 15.53 12.85
N ASP A 106 2.81 15.94 12.15
CA ASP A 106 2.80 16.11 10.70
C ASP A 106 2.77 14.77 9.97
N LEU A 107 3.16 13.66 10.62
CA LEU A 107 3.06 12.29 10.08
C LEU A 107 1.73 11.63 10.46
N PHE A 108 1.29 11.76 11.72
CA PHE A 108 0.11 11.07 12.23
C PHE A 108 -1.20 11.69 11.75
N MET A 109 -1.31 13.02 11.75
CA MET A 109 -2.57 13.70 11.40
C MET A 109 -3.02 13.37 9.96
N PRO A 110 -2.14 13.42 8.95
CA PRO A 110 -2.56 13.07 7.60
C PRO A 110 -2.78 11.57 7.42
N THR A 111 -1.98 10.73 8.08
CA THR A 111 -2.19 9.27 8.11
C THR A 111 -3.57 8.92 8.65
N LEU A 112 -4.02 9.57 9.72
CA LEU A 112 -5.35 9.35 10.30
C LEU A 112 -6.47 9.80 9.35
N LYS A 113 -6.32 10.95 8.69
CA LYS A 113 -7.30 11.42 7.68
C LYS A 113 -7.40 10.45 6.51
N MET A 114 -6.27 9.92 6.02
CA MET A 114 -6.24 8.92 4.95
C MET A 114 -6.87 7.60 5.39
N LEU A 115 -6.61 7.17 6.63
CA LEU A 115 -7.23 5.97 7.21
C LEU A 115 -8.76 6.12 7.29
N LEU A 116 -9.25 7.27 7.77
CA LEU A 116 -10.69 7.56 7.81
C LEU A 116 -11.31 7.57 6.41
N ALA A 117 -10.66 8.22 5.44
CA ALA A 117 -11.11 8.20 4.04
C ALA A 117 -11.16 6.77 3.47
N ALA A 118 -10.16 5.94 3.78
CA ALA A 118 -10.12 4.54 3.35
C ALA A 118 -11.25 3.71 3.96
N VAL A 119 -11.55 3.89 5.25
CA VAL A 119 -12.66 3.19 5.92
C VAL A 119 -14.00 3.60 5.30
N VAL A 120 -14.23 4.89 5.09
CA VAL A 120 -15.49 5.36 4.47
C VAL A 120 -15.60 4.90 3.02
N ALA A 121 -14.51 4.90 2.25
CA ALA A 121 -14.49 4.36 0.89
C ALA A 121 -14.77 2.84 0.88
N ALA A 122 -14.24 2.08 1.85
CA ALA A 122 -14.52 0.65 2.00
C ALA A 122 -16.00 0.38 2.33
N VAL A 123 -16.64 1.23 3.15
CA VAL A 123 -18.09 1.15 3.41
C VAL A 123 -18.89 1.54 2.17
N ALA A 124 -18.48 2.58 1.45
CA ALA A 124 -19.15 3.03 0.22
C ALA A 124 -19.11 1.97 -0.89
N LEU A 125 -18.06 1.15 -0.93
CA LEU A 125 -17.92 -0.02 -1.81
C LEU A 125 -19.03 -1.06 -1.63
N TYR A 126 -19.73 -1.06 -0.50
CA TYR A 126 -20.88 -1.94 -0.28
C TYR A 126 -22.05 -1.62 -1.22
N ILE A 127 -22.19 -0.36 -1.65
CA ILE A 127 -23.25 0.11 -2.55
C ILE A 127 -23.12 -0.52 -3.95
N PRO A 128 -22.00 -0.35 -4.69
CA PRO A 128 -21.85 -0.93 -6.02
C PRO A 128 -21.83 -2.45 -5.99
N ILE A 129 -21.28 -3.07 -4.93
CA ILE A 129 -21.29 -4.53 -4.79
C ILE A 129 -22.72 -5.03 -4.72
N LYS A 130 -23.55 -4.46 -3.83
CA LYS A 130 -24.94 -4.90 -3.67
C LYS A 130 -25.83 -4.56 -4.88
N ALA A 131 -25.58 -3.42 -5.52
CA ALA A 131 -26.31 -3.00 -6.72
C ALA A 131 -26.01 -3.89 -7.92
N LEU A 132 -24.74 -4.29 -8.12
CA LEU A 132 -24.38 -5.21 -9.20
C LEU A 132 -24.78 -6.65 -8.90
N ASP A 133 -24.79 -7.08 -7.63
CA ASP A 133 -25.26 -8.43 -7.24
C ASP A 133 -26.72 -8.67 -7.65
N GLN A 134 -27.55 -7.61 -7.68
CA GLN A 134 -28.94 -7.68 -8.16
C GLN A 134 -29.06 -7.66 -9.69
N LEU A 135 -28.07 -7.13 -10.41
CA LEU A 135 -28.10 -6.98 -11.86
C LEU A 135 -27.46 -8.17 -12.60
N VAL A 136 -26.63 -8.97 -11.92
CA VAL A 136 -25.80 -10.03 -12.50
C VAL A 136 -26.25 -11.40 -11.96
N PHE A 137 -27.39 -11.90 -12.44
CA PHE A 137 -27.87 -13.26 -12.16
C PHE A 137 -27.23 -14.36 -13.03
N ASP A 138 -26.04 -14.15 -13.59
CA ASP A 138 -25.31 -15.19 -14.35
C ASP A 138 -23.79 -15.12 -14.12
N THR A 139 -23.33 -15.78 -13.06
CA THR A 139 -21.92 -15.90 -12.61
C THR A 139 -21.13 -16.96 -13.41
N THR A 140 -21.53 -17.24 -14.66
CA THR A 140 -20.90 -18.29 -15.49
C THR A 140 -19.77 -17.76 -16.38
N HIS A 141 -19.60 -16.43 -16.53
CA HIS A 141 -18.63 -15.83 -17.47
C HIS A 141 -17.59 -14.92 -16.77
N THR A 142 -16.30 -15.20 -16.99
CA THR A 142 -15.12 -14.46 -16.48
C THR A 142 -15.19 -12.94 -16.75
N ILE A 143 -15.86 -12.55 -17.83
CA ILE A 143 -16.03 -11.15 -18.24
C ILE A 143 -16.87 -10.35 -17.23
N ASN A 144 -17.93 -10.94 -16.69
CA ASN A 144 -18.78 -10.26 -15.70
C ASN A 144 -18.02 -9.98 -14.40
N LEU A 145 -17.13 -10.88 -13.99
CA LEU A 145 -16.32 -10.69 -12.78
C LEU A 145 -15.29 -9.57 -12.97
N ILE A 146 -14.63 -9.50 -14.12
CA ILE A 146 -13.68 -8.42 -14.46
C ILE A 146 -14.41 -7.08 -14.52
N LEU A 147 -15.61 -7.04 -15.11
CA LEU A 147 -16.38 -5.81 -15.25
C LEU A 147 -16.93 -5.32 -13.90
N LEU A 148 -17.41 -6.24 -13.06
CA LEU A 148 -17.80 -5.98 -11.67
C LEU A 148 -16.63 -5.41 -10.85
N THR A 149 -15.49 -6.10 -10.84
CA THR A 149 -14.30 -5.66 -10.09
C THR A 149 -13.76 -4.33 -10.62
N GLY A 150 -13.81 -4.10 -11.93
CA GLY A 150 -13.44 -2.83 -12.56
C GLY A 150 -14.33 -1.67 -12.10
N ILE A 151 -15.65 -1.81 -12.21
CA ILE A 151 -16.61 -0.77 -11.79
C ILE A 151 -16.49 -0.49 -10.29
N ALA A 152 -16.44 -1.54 -9.47
CA ALA A 152 -16.27 -1.41 -8.02
C ALA A 152 -14.96 -0.70 -7.66
N SER A 153 -13.85 -1.03 -8.34
CA SER A 153 -12.55 -0.41 -8.11
C SER A 153 -12.54 1.08 -8.50
N ILE A 154 -13.13 1.44 -9.65
CA ILE A 154 -13.22 2.84 -10.09
C ILE A 154 -14.10 3.65 -9.13
N PHE A 155 -15.24 3.09 -8.71
CA PHE A 155 -16.12 3.75 -7.76
C PHE A 155 -15.44 3.94 -6.40
N GLY A 156 -14.84 2.90 -5.85
CA GLY A 156 -14.12 2.95 -4.57
C GLY A 156 -12.95 3.95 -4.60
N LEU A 157 -12.17 3.95 -5.69
CA LEU A 157 -11.09 4.92 -5.89
C LEU A 157 -11.63 6.35 -5.99
N GLY A 158 -12.74 6.56 -6.71
CA GLY A 158 -13.39 7.86 -6.84
C GLY A 158 -13.85 8.41 -5.49
N VAL A 159 -14.51 7.58 -4.67
CA VAL A 159 -14.95 7.96 -3.32
C VAL A 159 -13.74 8.27 -2.43
N TYR A 160 -12.70 7.44 -2.47
CA TYR A 160 -11.47 7.67 -1.70
C TYR A 160 -10.83 9.01 -2.07
N LEU A 161 -10.63 9.29 -3.37
CA LEU A 161 -10.04 10.54 -3.84
C LEU A 161 -10.89 11.77 -3.47
N LEU A 162 -12.21 11.67 -3.60
CA LEU A 162 -13.13 12.74 -3.20
C LEU A 162 -13.00 13.05 -1.71
N LEU A 163 -12.94 12.03 -0.86
CA LEU A 163 -12.80 12.20 0.59
C LEU A 163 -11.43 12.77 0.97
N VAL A 164 -10.34 12.28 0.37
CA VAL A 164 -9.00 12.81 0.61
C VAL A 164 -8.91 14.28 0.18
N TRP A 165 -9.57 14.65 -0.92
CA TRP A 165 -9.69 16.04 -1.37
C TRP A 165 -10.53 16.89 -0.41
N LEU A 166 -11.66 16.38 0.06
CA LEU A 166 -12.54 17.07 1.01
C LEU A 166 -11.87 17.29 2.37
N LEU A 167 -11.09 16.32 2.84
CA LEU A 167 -10.34 16.37 4.10
C LEU A 167 -9.07 17.25 4.01
N LYS A 168 -8.79 17.83 2.83
CA LYS A 168 -7.62 18.65 2.51
C LYS A 168 -6.34 18.02 3.05
N VAL A 169 -6.10 16.79 2.65
CA VAL A 169 -4.91 16.04 3.03
C VAL A 169 -3.71 16.67 2.31
N ARG A 170 -2.71 17.12 3.07
CA ARG A 170 -1.53 17.87 2.59
C ARG A 170 -0.75 17.09 1.52
N GLU A 171 -0.77 15.77 1.60
CA GLU A 171 -0.12 14.84 0.69
C GLU A 171 -0.77 14.89 -0.69
N LEU A 172 -2.08 15.10 -0.79
CA LEU A 172 -2.77 15.25 -2.07
C LEU A 172 -2.33 16.53 -2.79
N GLU A 173 -2.18 17.63 -2.05
CA GLU A 173 -1.68 18.89 -2.61
C GLU A 173 -0.23 18.74 -3.08
N THR A 174 0.60 18.08 -2.28
CA THR A 174 2.01 17.79 -2.64
C THR A 174 2.11 16.93 -3.89
N PHE A 175 1.27 15.89 -4.00
CA PHE A 175 1.21 15.03 -5.18
C PHE A 175 0.72 15.79 -6.42
N GLY A 176 -0.29 16.65 -6.27
CA GLY A 176 -0.78 17.52 -7.34
C GLY A 176 0.28 18.49 -7.85
N GLN A 177 1.10 19.06 -6.97
CA GLN A 177 2.23 19.92 -7.35
C GLN A 177 3.33 19.15 -8.11
N LEU A 178 3.63 17.92 -7.69
CA LEU A 178 4.59 17.05 -8.38
C LEU A 178 4.14 16.72 -9.80
N ILE A 179 2.86 16.35 -9.99
CA ILE A 179 2.29 16.10 -11.32
C ILE A 179 2.36 17.34 -12.20
N ARG A 180 1.97 18.52 -11.68
CA ARG A 180 2.06 19.78 -12.42
C ARG A 180 3.49 20.09 -12.84
N ARG A 181 4.49 19.84 -11.97
CA ARG A 181 5.90 20.07 -12.28
C ARG A 181 6.40 19.17 -13.41
N ILE A 182 6.03 17.89 -13.40
CA ILE A 182 6.37 16.94 -14.47
C ILE A 182 5.70 17.35 -15.79
N TYR A 183 4.44 17.76 -15.74
CA TYR A 183 3.70 18.19 -16.93
C TYR A 183 4.30 19.45 -17.56
N LYS A 184 4.71 20.42 -16.71
CA LYS A 184 5.38 21.65 -17.15
C LYS A 184 6.76 21.35 -17.77
N PHE A 185 7.54 20.46 -17.17
CA PHE A 185 8.85 20.06 -17.70
C PHE A 185 8.76 19.37 -19.06
N LYS A 186 7.75 18.49 -19.25
CA LYS A 186 7.48 17.86 -20.54
C LYS A 186 7.00 18.86 -21.60
N PHE A 187 6.30 19.91 -21.18
CA PHE A 187 5.87 21.00 -22.06
C PHE A 187 7.05 21.87 -22.50
N GLU A 188 7.97 22.21 -21.59
CA GLU A 188 9.17 23.02 -21.89
C GLU A 188 10.13 22.31 -22.86
N LEU A 189 10.37 21.00 -22.67
CA LEU A 189 11.18 20.20 -23.61
C LEU A 189 10.55 20.11 -25.00
N LYS A 190 9.22 20.01 -25.08
CA LYS A 190 8.52 19.99 -26.37
C LYS A 190 8.59 21.34 -27.10
N SER A 191 8.69 22.45 -26.37
CA SER A 191 8.88 23.77 -26.97
C SER A 191 10.31 24.05 -27.47
N GLU A 192 11.35 23.49 -26.85
CA GLU A 192 12.74 23.63 -27.34
C GLU A 192 12.99 22.82 -28.63
N GLU A 193 12.39 21.63 -28.75
CA GLU A 193 12.55 20.76 -29.94
C GLU A 193 11.86 21.33 -31.18
N ILE A 194 10.75 22.08 -31.02
CA ILE A 194 10.01 22.73 -32.13
C ILE A 194 10.75 23.98 -32.63
N VAL A 195 11.56 24.64 -31.81
CA VAL A 195 12.28 25.86 -32.20
C VAL A 195 13.59 25.54 -32.94
N GLN A 196 14.17 24.34 -32.79
CA GLN A 196 15.44 23.96 -33.43
C GLN A 196 15.34 23.49 -34.89
N HIS A 197 14.14 23.37 -35.47
CA HIS A 197 13.98 23.09 -36.91
C HIS A 197 12.96 24.01 -37.61
N PRO A 198 13.27 25.29 -37.86
CA PRO A 198 12.48 26.10 -38.78
C PRO A 198 12.82 25.86 -40.25
N ASP A 199 14.08 25.57 -40.63
CA ASP A 199 14.46 25.63 -42.06
C ASP A 199 15.45 24.54 -42.50
N THR A 200 14.92 23.42 -42.99
CA THR A 200 15.58 22.62 -44.05
C THR A 200 14.50 22.10 -44.99
N VAL A 201 14.04 22.97 -45.89
CA VAL A 201 13.44 22.59 -47.18
C VAL A 201 14.38 23.09 -48.27
#